data_AF-A0A3M6V068-F1
#
_entry.id   AF-A0A3M6V068-F1
#
_cell.length_a   1.000
_cell.length_b   1.000
_cell.length_c   1.000
_cell.angle_alpha   90.00
_cell.angle_beta   90.00
_cell.angle_gamma   90.00
#
_symmetry.space_group_name_H-M   'P 1'
#
loop_
_entity.id
_entity.type
_entity.pdbx_description
1 polymer ?
#
loop_
_entity_poly.entity_id
_entity_poly.type
_entity_poly.pdbx_seq_one_letter_code
_entity_poly.pdbx_strand_id
1 'polypeptide(L)'
;IFIQILRSDLSSVKIDSDSAVVINHFAPFEIRFLGNNAYLLQTDCGYVPIYCHMTNSGMGACGGGGWTLVMKIDGQKRTFHYDSQYWSNKESHNLEGGMTGFDRQETKLPTYWNTPFSKICLGMKVGLQPVRFIVMNTHANSLHSLIANGGYHNTSYGPDKWKALIGPEASLQRTCYKEGFNVQPDSSTSKARIGIVGGQQCYSWYMTSRVGFGTGGRPDDSSSCGNEDQRGGKHLKAMGYIFVQ
;
A
#
# COMPACT_ATOMS: atom_id res chain seq x y z
N ILE A 1 -9.18 -11.71 11.54
CA ILE A 1 -8.12 -12.68 11.17
C ILE A 1 -7.24 -12.88 12.40
N PHE A 2 -7.16 -14.09 12.93
CA PHE A 2 -6.18 -14.43 13.97
C PHE A 2 -4.81 -14.54 13.30
N ILE A 3 -3.92 -13.60 13.57
CA ILE A 3 -2.52 -13.71 13.12
C ILE A 3 -1.86 -14.70 14.07
N GLN A 4 -1.57 -15.91 13.58
CA GLN A 4 -0.77 -16.88 14.32
C GLN A 4 0.70 -16.46 14.21
N ILE A 5 1.17 -15.65 15.16
CA ILE A 5 2.56 -15.20 15.25
C ILE A 5 3.37 -16.32 15.92
N LEU A 6 4.11 -17.10 15.15
CA LEU A 6 5.14 -17.97 15.71
C LEU A 6 6.37 -17.12 16.04
N ARG A 7 6.70 -16.99 17.33
CA ARG A 7 7.99 -16.45 17.76
C ARG A 7 9.05 -17.54 17.66
N SER A 8 10.13 -17.29 16.93
CA SER A 8 11.39 -17.99 17.08
C SER A 8 12.28 -17.21 18.03
N ASP A 9 12.31 -17.59 19.31
CA ASP A 9 13.38 -17.19 20.22
C ASP A 9 14.32 -18.39 20.39
N LEU A 10 15.37 -18.43 19.56
CA LEU A 10 16.47 -19.38 19.67
C LEU A 10 17.43 -18.86 20.74
N SER A 11 17.13 -19.12 22.01
CA SER A 11 18.17 -19.17 23.03
C SER A 11 17.88 -20.31 24.01
N SER A 12 18.77 -21.31 23.96
CA SER A 12 18.84 -22.50 24.83
C SER A 12 17.71 -23.53 24.74
N VAL A 13 17.71 -24.34 23.67
CA VAL A 13 17.13 -25.69 23.73
C VAL A 13 18.28 -26.70 23.83
N LYS A 14 18.55 -27.18 25.05
CA LYS A 14 19.18 -28.49 25.20
C LYS A 14 18.09 -29.52 24.90
N ILE A 15 18.30 -30.30 23.85
CA ILE A 15 17.48 -31.46 23.55
C ILE A 15 17.98 -32.58 24.45
N ASP A 16 17.15 -32.98 25.41
CA ASP A 16 17.26 -34.29 26.02
C ASP A 16 15.89 -34.96 25.93
N SER A 17 15.91 -36.24 25.57
CA SER A 17 14.75 -37.07 25.25
C SER A 17 13.86 -37.33 26.47
N ASP A 18 12.57 -37.56 26.21
CA ASP A 18 11.54 -38.03 27.14
C ASP A 18 11.05 -37.04 28.21
N SER A 19 9.94 -36.34 27.89
CA SER A 19 8.70 -36.29 28.69
C SER A 19 7.86 -35.06 28.33
N ALA A 20 6.55 -35.26 28.19
CA ALA A 20 5.57 -34.22 27.93
C ALA A 20 5.63 -33.09 28.98
N VAL A 21 5.76 -31.84 28.52
CA VAL A 21 5.51 -30.67 29.36
C VAL A 21 4.13 -30.12 29.01
N VAL A 22 3.15 -30.46 29.86
CA VAL A 22 1.86 -29.78 29.93
C VAL A 22 2.10 -28.43 30.61
N ILE A 23 1.92 -27.31 29.89
CA ILE A 23 1.95 -25.98 30.50
C ILE A 23 0.50 -25.57 30.79
N ASN A 24 0.05 -25.88 32.02
CA ASN A 24 -1.16 -25.29 32.61
C ASN A 24 -0.74 -24.30 33.69
N HIS A 25 -0.82 -23.00 33.42
CA HIS A 25 -1.43 -22.00 34.32
C HIS A 25 -1.45 -20.62 33.66
N PHE A 26 -2.63 -19.99 33.74
CA PHE A 26 -2.94 -18.64 33.33
C PHE A 26 -1.96 -17.63 33.96
N ALA A 27 -1.01 -17.14 33.17
CA ALA A 27 -0.44 -15.81 33.40
C ALA A 27 -1.46 -14.77 32.89
N PRO A 28 -1.70 -13.66 33.61
CA PRO A 28 -2.57 -12.61 33.12
C PRO A 28 -2.06 -12.18 31.74
N PHE A 29 -2.97 -12.09 30.78
CA PHE A 29 -2.72 -11.66 29.42
C PHE A 29 -2.22 -10.22 29.47
N GLU A 30 -0.91 -9.99 29.70
CA GLU A 30 -0.27 -8.73 29.35
C GLU A 30 -0.47 -8.59 27.85
N ILE A 31 -1.35 -7.67 27.45
CA ILE A 31 -1.36 -7.13 26.09
C ILE A 31 -0.03 -6.38 25.95
N ARG A 32 1.07 -7.11 25.73
CA ARG A 32 2.32 -6.52 25.29
C ARG A 32 2.05 -5.99 23.90
N PHE A 33 1.86 -4.68 23.80
CA PHE A 33 1.79 -4.00 22.52
C PHE A 33 3.04 -4.37 21.72
N LEU A 34 2.82 -5.13 20.66
CA LEU A 34 3.86 -5.47 19.71
C LEU A 34 4.43 -4.15 19.15
N GLY A 35 5.75 -4.03 19.07
CA GLY A 35 6.40 -2.86 18.49
C GLY A 35 6.25 -2.84 16.96
N ASN A 36 6.61 -1.73 16.32
CA ASN A 36 6.75 -1.75 14.86
C ASN A 36 7.95 -2.62 14.50
N ASN A 37 7.73 -3.72 13.77
CA ASN A 37 8.79 -4.65 13.40
C ASN A 37 8.39 -5.51 12.19
N ALA A 38 9.35 -6.23 11.63
CA ALA A 38 9.07 -7.36 10.75
C ALA A 38 8.58 -8.55 11.58
N TYR A 39 7.44 -9.11 11.19
CA TYR A 39 6.87 -10.32 11.78
C TYR A 39 6.87 -11.43 10.74
N LEU A 40 7.18 -12.66 11.15
CA LEU A 40 7.02 -13.83 10.29
C LEU A 40 5.52 -14.09 10.11
N LEU A 41 5.02 -13.82 8.91
CA LEU A 41 3.64 -14.13 8.54
C LEU A 41 3.61 -15.38 7.67
N GLN A 42 2.67 -16.27 7.95
CA GLN A 42 2.42 -17.44 7.12
C GLN A 42 1.75 -17.01 5.81
N THR A 43 2.31 -17.44 4.70
CA THR A 43 1.82 -17.17 3.34
C THR A 43 1.88 -18.48 2.54
N ASP A 44 1.29 -18.52 1.34
CA ASP A 44 1.46 -19.66 0.43
C ASP A 44 2.93 -19.92 0.04
N CYS A 45 3.80 -18.91 0.20
CA CYS A 45 5.24 -19.01 -0.04
C CYS A 45 6.03 -19.42 1.21
N GLY A 46 5.37 -19.82 2.30
CA GLY A 46 5.97 -20.09 3.60
C GLY A 46 5.95 -18.87 4.54
N TYR A 47 6.85 -18.87 5.53
CA TYR A 47 6.97 -17.78 6.49
C TYR A 47 7.83 -16.65 5.92
N VAL A 48 7.25 -15.47 5.75
CA VAL A 48 7.93 -14.30 5.19
C VAL A 48 7.98 -13.19 6.23
N PRO A 49 9.15 -12.59 6.51
CA PRO A 49 9.26 -11.46 7.41
C PRO A 49 8.64 -10.21 6.77
N ILE A 50 7.55 -9.71 7.34
CA ILE A 50 6.77 -8.59 6.81
C ILE A 50 6.59 -7.53 7.87
N TYR A 51 6.92 -6.29 7.52
CA TYR A 51 6.76 -5.14 8.39
C TYR A 51 5.29 -4.93 8.75
N CYS A 52 5.02 -4.90 10.05
CA CYS A 52 3.73 -4.52 10.60
C CYS A 52 3.88 -3.27 11.48
N HIS A 53 3.02 -2.28 11.24
CA HIS A 53 2.95 -1.08 12.07
C HIS A 53 1.93 -1.30 13.19
N MET A 54 2.41 -1.58 14.39
CA MET A 54 1.64 -2.05 15.54
C MET A 54 1.39 -0.97 16.60
N THR A 55 1.98 0.23 16.47
CA THR A 55 1.83 1.27 17.51
C THR A 55 0.41 1.80 17.63
N ASN A 56 0.00 2.10 18.87
CA ASN A 56 -1.27 2.75 19.18
C ASN A 56 -1.35 4.20 18.66
N SER A 57 -0.20 4.87 18.55
CA SER A 57 -0.09 6.21 17.96
C SER A 57 -0.38 6.23 16.45
N GLY A 58 -0.43 5.06 15.80
CA GLY A 58 -0.93 4.89 14.45
C GLY A 58 -0.08 5.49 13.33
N MET A 59 -0.63 5.46 12.11
CA MET A 59 -0.06 6.09 10.90
C MET A 59 -0.91 7.30 10.47
N GLY A 60 -0.85 8.39 11.24
CA GLY A 60 -1.61 9.61 10.94
C GLY A 60 -3.10 9.32 10.79
N ALA A 61 -3.68 9.66 9.63
CA ALA A 61 -5.10 9.45 9.33
C ALA A 61 -5.55 7.98 9.36
N CYS A 62 -4.62 7.01 9.30
CA CYS A 62 -4.95 5.60 9.40
C CYS A 62 -5.16 5.13 10.83
N GLY A 63 -4.72 5.90 11.85
CA GLY A 63 -4.80 5.46 13.23
C GLY A 63 -4.00 4.19 13.51
N GLY A 64 -4.22 3.58 14.68
CA GLY A 64 -3.54 2.37 15.13
C GLY A 64 -4.23 1.08 14.69
N GLY A 65 -3.83 -0.04 15.31
CA GLY A 65 -4.51 -1.33 15.20
C GLY A 65 -3.83 -2.40 14.34
N GLY A 66 -2.53 -2.30 14.11
CA GLY A 66 -1.77 -3.33 13.41
C GLY A 66 -2.00 -3.30 11.90
N TRP A 67 -1.13 -2.60 11.20
CA TRP A 67 -1.18 -2.46 9.74
C TRP A 67 -0.12 -3.34 9.09
N THR A 68 -0.53 -4.21 8.18
CA THR A 68 0.39 -5.11 7.47
C THR A 68 0.84 -4.48 6.16
N LEU A 69 2.16 -4.40 5.93
CA LEU A 69 2.72 -3.89 4.68
C LEU A 69 2.39 -4.84 3.52
N VAL A 70 2.01 -4.25 2.39
CA VAL A 70 1.68 -4.99 1.17
C VAL A 70 2.61 -4.65 0.02
N MET A 71 2.84 -3.36 -0.20
CA MET A 71 3.61 -2.89 -1.35
C MET A 71 4.24 -1.53 -1.06
N LYS A 72 5.44 -1.31 -1.60
CA LYS A 72 6.13 -0.03 -1.62
C LYS A 72 6.54 0.31 -3.04
N ILE A 73 6.23 1.52 -3.50
CA ILE A 73 6.36 1.94 -4.91
C ILE A 73 7.23 3.19 -4.99
N ASP A 74 8.29 3.16 -5.78
CA ASP A 74 9.12 4.33 -6.03
C ASP A 74 8.62 5.01 -7.29
N GLY A 75 8.01 6.19 -7.14
CA GLY A 75 7.45 6.96 -8.26
C GLY A 75 8.45 7.32 -9.37
N GLN A 76 9.75 7.20 -9.10
CA GLN A 76 10.82 7.42 -10.07
C GLN A 76 11.14 6.18 -10.92
N LYS A 77 10.62 5.01 -10.54
CA LYS A 77 10.85 3.73 -11.22
C LYS A 77 9.60 3.26 -11.94
N ARG A 78 9.81 2.50 -13.01
CA ARG A 78 8.73 1.91 -13.80
C ARG A 78 8.29 0.52 -13.30
N THR A 79 8.92 -0.02 -12.25
CA THR A 79 8.65 -1.35 -11.69
C THR A 79 7.16 -1.60 -11.48
N PHE A 80 6.49 -0.65 -10.84
CA PHE A 80 5.04 -0.71 -10.59
C PHE A 80 4.27 0.32 -11.41
N HIS A 81 4.74 0.65 -12.62
CA HIS A 81 3.96 1.43 -13.59
C HIS A 81 2.54 0.82 -13.76
N TYR A 82 1.55 1.62 -14.19
CA TYR A 82 0.17 1.15 -14.37
C TYR A 82 0.08 -0.18 -15.14
N ASP A 83 0.83 -0.29 -16.23
CA ASP A 83 0.82 -1.46 -17.13
C ASP A 83 1.67 -2.64 -16.64
N SER A 84 2.28 -2.55 -15.45
CA SER A 84 3.14 -3.60 -14.90
C SER A 84 2.35 -4.88 -14.61
N GLN A 85 2.91 -6.02 -15.00
CA GLN A 85 2.35 -7.35 -14.72
C GLN A 85 2.33 -7.66 -13.21
N TYR A 86 3.12 -6.95 -12.40
CA TYR A 86 3.08 -7.09 -10.95
C TYR A 86 1.71 -6.79 -10.34
N TRP A 87 0.85 -6.02 -11.01
CA TRP A 87 -0.51 -5.74 -10.52
C TRP A 87 -1.45 -6.95 -10.64
N SER A 88 -1.23 -7.83 -11.62
CA SER A 88 -2.12 -8.95 -11.93
C SER A 88 -1.52 -10.33 -11.62
N ASN A 89 -0.21 -10.45 -11.44
CA ASN A 89 0.44 -11.70 -11.08
C ASN A 89 0.54 -11.92 -9.55
N LYS A 90 0.87 -13.15 -9.14
CA LYS A 90 1.16 -13.52 -7.74
C LYS A 90 2.65 -13.72 -7.51
N GLU A 91 3.47 -12.83 -8.11
CA GLU A 91 4.92 -12.85 -7.92
C GLU A 91 5.35 -11.77 -6.93
N SER A 92 6.35 -12.10 -6.11
CA SER A 92 6.97 -11.16 -5.17
C SER A 92 8.01 -10.30 -5.87
N HIS A 93 8.27 -9.12 -5.33
CA HIS A 93 9.39 -8.28 -5.74
C HIS A 93 10.12 -7.76 -4.49
N ASN A 94 11.43 -7.98 -4.41
CA ASN A 94 12.28 -7.53 -3.31
C ASN A 94 11.69 -7.79 -1.91
N LEU A 95 11.67 -9.06 -1.49
CA LEU A 95 11.12 -9.47 -0.18
C LEU A 95 11.85 -8.84 1.00
N GLU A 96 13.16 -8.60 0.89
CA GLU A 96 13.95 -7.93 1.93
C GLU A 96 13.45 -6.50 2.17
N GLY A 97 13.03 -5.81 1.10
CA GLY A 97 12.35 -4.53 1.21
C GLY A 97 11.06 -4.61 2.05
N GLY A 98 10.45 -5.77 2.24
CA GLY A 98 9.30 -5.96 3.11
C GLY A 98 9.58 -5.94 4.61
N MET A 99 10.85 -6.04 5.01
CA MET A 99 11.24 -6.12 6.43
C MET A 99 11.23 -4.76 7.13
N THR A 100 11.12 -3.68 6.36
CA THR A 100 11.20 -2.29 6.83
C THR A 100 9.97 -1.50 6.42
N GLY A 101 9.60 -0.50 7.22
CA GLY A 101 8.43 0.35 7.00
C GLY A 101 8.65 1.44 5.95
N PHE A 102 9.08 2.63 6.40
CA PHE A 102 9.04 3.88 5.61
C PHE A 102 10.36 4.26 4.93
N ASP A 103 11.13 3.27 4.50
CA ASP A 103 12.31 3.51 3.66
C ASP A 103 11.95 3.68 2.17
N ARG A 104 12.96 3.75 1.30
CA ARG A 104 12.78 3.96 -0.14
C ARG A 104 13.05 2.71 -0.98
N GLN A 105 12.93 1.52 -0.39
CA GLN A 105 13.08 0.27 -1.12
C GLN A 105 11.72 -0.19 -1.65
N GLU A 106 11.63 -0.40 -2.96
CA GLU A 106 10.43 -0.96 -3.60
C GLU A 106 10.21 -2.39 -3.12
N THR A 107 8.95 -2.78 -2.92
CA THR A 107 8.61 -4.18 -2.60
C THR A 107 7.19 -4.50 -3.04
N LYS A 108 6.97 -5.77 -3.38
CA LYS A 108 5.65 -6.39 -3.50
C LYS A 108 5.70 -7.70 -2.73
N LEU A 109 4.83 -7.82 -1.74
CA LEU A 109 4.84 -8.93 -0.78
C LEU A 109 3.70 -9.90 -1.05
N PRO A 110 3.79 -11.16 -0.59
CA PRO A 110 2.68 -12.11 -0.69
C PRO A 110 1.39 -11.66 -0.03
N THR A 111 1.46 -10.76 0.95
CA THR A 111 0.29 -10.09 1.55
C THR A 111 -0.53 -9.29 0.52
N TYR A 112 0.02 -8.98 -0.65
CA TYR A 112 -0.73 -8.41 -1.78
C TYR A 112 -1.86 -9.31 -2.28
N TRP A 113 -1.64 -10.63 -2.30
CA TRP A 113 -2.63 -11.59 -2.79
C TRP A 113 -3.24 -12.49 -1.72
N ASN A 114 -2.65 -12.54 -0.51
CA ASN A 114 -3.04 -13.47 0.56
C ASN A 114 -3.63 -12.83 1.82
N THR A 115 -3.83 -11.51 1.84
CA THR A 115 -4.35 -10.82 3.04
C THR A 115 -5.72 -10.20 2.76
N PRO A 116 -6.81 -10.78 3.27
CA PRO A 116 -8.10 -10.12 3.32
C PRO A 116 -8.05 -8.91 4.25
N PHE A 117 -8.80 -7.87 3.91
CA PHE A 117 -8.81 -6.63 4.66
C PHE A 117 -10.15 -5.92 4.59
N SER A 118 -10.36 -5.02 5.55
CA SER A 118 -11.50 -4.11 5.64
C SER A 118 -11.10 -2.65 5.44
N LYS A 119 -9.81 -2.34 5.59
CA LYS A 119 -9.25 -1.01 5.37
C LYS A 119 -7.92 -1.07 4.63
N ILE A 120 -7.66 -0.01 3.87
CA ILE A 120 -6.38 0.25 3.22
C ILE A 120 -5.83 1.57 3.78
N CYS A 121 -4.58 1.56 4.20
CA CYS A 121 -3.83 2.77 4.51
C CYS A 121 -2.86 3.05 3.37
N LEU A 122 -3.03 4.21 2.75
CA LEU A 122 -2.19 4.69 1.65
C LEU A 122 -1.30 5.80 2.19
N GLY A 123 0.01 5.66 1.99
CA GLY A 123 1.01 6.63 2.39
C GLY A 123 1.84 7.13 1.22
N MET A 124 2.21 8.41 1.21
CA MET A 124 3.16 8.97 0.25
C MET A 124 4.22 9.83 0.94
N LYS A 125 5.46 9.69 0.49
CA LYS A 125 6.60 10.52 0.89
C LYS A 125 7.15 11.27 -0.32
N VAL A 126 6.99 12.59 -0.33
CA VAL A 126 7.47 13.48 -1.39
C VAL A 126 8.76 14.15 -0.93
N GLY A 127 9.86 13.93 -1.65
CA GLY A 127 11.16 14.49 -1.30
C GLY A 127 11.57 14.17 0.15
N LEU A 128 11.92 15.21 0.91
CA LEU A 128 12.31 15.13 2.33
C LEU A 128 11.14 15.29 3.30
N GLN A 129 9.90 15.45 2.82
CA GLN A 129 8.74 15.61 3.69
C GLN A 129 8.42 14.32 4.46
N PRO A 130 7.73 14.41 5.62
CA PRO A 130 7.18 13.25 6.30
C PRO A 130 6.19 12.48 5.42
N VAL A 131 5.97 11.20 5.72
CA VAL A 131 4.93 10.41 5.05
C VAL A 131 3.55 10.95 5.42
N ARG A 132 2.72 11.23 4.41
CA ARG A 132 1.32 11.62 4.61
C ARG A 132 0.43 10.45 4.27
N PHE A 133 -0.62 10.27 5.06
CA PHE A 133 -1.47 9.10 4.99
C PHE A 133 -2.93 9.47 4.76
N ILE A 134 -3.64 8.58 4.06
CA ILE A 134 -5.10 8.52 4.02
C ILE A 134 -5.55 7.09 4.27
N VAL A 135 -6.73 6.95 4.86
CA VAL A 135 -7.38 5.66 5.07
C VAL A 135 -8.61 5.53 4.19
N MET A 136 -8.80 4.34 3.62
CA MET A 136 -9.97 3.96 2.86
C MET A 136 -10.60 2.72 3.49
N ASN A 137 -11.91 2.78 3.76
CA ASN A 137 -12.68 1.63 4.20
C ASN A 137 -13.16 0.89 2.95
N THR A 138 -12.54 -0.24 2.66
CA THR A 138 -12.83 -1.09 1.49
C THR A 138 -12.62 -2.53 1.92
N HIS A 139 -13.62 -3.37 1.71
CA HIS A 139 -13.51 -4.81 1.98
C HIS A 139 -13.09 -5.56 0.71
N ALA A 140 -12.03 -6.37 0.80
CA ALA A 140 -11.62 -7.28 -0.27
C ALA A 140 -10.88 -8.48 0.28
N ASN A 141 -10.88 -9.58 -0.48
CA ASN A 141 -10.13 -10.79 -0.12
C ASN A 141 -8.61 -10.62 -0.23
N SER A 142 -8.16 -9.67 -1.06
CA SER A 142 -6.79 -9.17 -1.18
C SER A 142 -6.72 -8.02 -2.18
N LEU A 143 -5.61 -7.28 -2.21
CA LEU A 143 -5.42 -6.21 -3.19
C LEU A 143 -5.34 -6.77 -4.61
N HIS A 144 -4.74 -7.96 -4.76
CA HIS A 144 -4.76 -8.72 -6.01
C HIS A 144 -6.19 -8.95 -6.51
N SER A 145 -7.09 -9.46 -5.65
CA SER A 145 -8.49 -9.72 -6.05
C SER A 145 -9.25 -8.48 -6.51
N LEU A 146 -8.88 -7.31 -5.99
CA LEU A 146 -9.51 -6.02 -6.30
C LEU A 146 -8.95 -5.38 -7.58
N ILE A 147 -7.70 -5.67 -7.94
CA ILE A 147 -6.98 -4.96 -9.01
C ILE A 147 -6.74 -5.85 -10.24
N ALA A 148 -6.48 -7.14 -10.06
CA ALA A 148 -5.91 -8.01 -11.10
C ALA A 148 -6.78 -8.19 -12.34
N ASN A 149 -8.11 -8.07 -12.21
CA ASN A 149 -9.04 -8.18 -13.33
C ASN A 149 -9.01 -6.95 -14.27
N GLY A 150 -8.34 -5.85 -13.88
CA GLY A 150 -8.28 -4.61 -14.65
C GLY A 150 -9.57 -3.79 -14.67
N GLY A 151 -10.64 -4.26 -14.02
CA GLY A 151 -11.94 -3.58 -13.98
C GLY A 151 -11.89 -2.33 -13.11
N TYR A 152 -12.52 -1.26 -13.59
CA TYR A 152 -12.65 -0.01 -12.83
C TYR A 152 -13.60 -0.18 -11.63
N HIS A 153 -13.15 0.20 -10.44
CA HIS A 153 -13.97 0.22 -9.23
C HIS A 153 -13.96 1.62 -8.61
N ASN A 154 -15.11 2.30 -8.61
CA ASN A 154 -15.24 3.66 -8.11
C ASN A 154 -15.13 3.74 -6.58
N THR A 155 -14.67 4.89 -6.08
CA THR A 155 -14.78 5.28 -4.67
C THR A 155 -15.42 6.67 -4.56
N SER A 156 -15.56 7.22 -3.35
CA SER A 156 -16.24 8.51 -3.14
C SER A 156 -15.57 9.33 -2.05
N TYR A 157 -14.24 9.43 -2.11
CA TYR A 157 -13.43 10.16 -1.13
C TYR A 157 -13.16 11.60 -1.56
N GLY A 158 -13.20 11.86 -2.86
CA GLY A 158 -13.07 13.18 -3.45
C GLY A 158 -11.65 13.73 -3.52
N PRO A 159 -11.43 14.79 -4.32
CA PRO A 159 -10.12 15.36 -4.60
C PRO A 159 -9.30 15.74 -3.37
N ASP A 160 -9.94 16.32 -2.35
CA ASP A 160 -9.23 16.84 -1.19
C ASP A 160 -8.59 15.73 -0.37
N LYS A 161 -9.23 14.56 -0.28
CA LYS A 161 -8.64 13.40 0.41
C LYS A 161 -7.41 12.90 -0.34
N TRP A 162 -7.48 12.71 -1.66
CA TRP A 162 -6.32 12.27 -2.44
C TRP A 162 -5.17 13.29 -2.39
N LYS A 163 -5.45 14.59 -2.48
CA LYS A 163 -4.45 15.64 -2.37
C LYS A 163 -3.75 15.66 -1.01
N ALA A 164 -4.40 15.17 0.07
CA ALA A 164 -3.78 15.08 1.39
C ALA A 164 -2.55 14.15 1.43
N LEU A 165 -2.43 13.18 0.51
CA LEU A 165 -1.23 12.36 0.35
C LEU A 165 0.01 13.17 -0.04
N ILE A 166 -0.17 14.30 -0.70
CA ILE A 166 0.91 15.14 -1.22
C ILE A 166 1.11 16.36 -0.32
N GLY A 167 0.00 16.95 0.16
CA GLY A 167 0.02 18.12 1.04
C GLY A 167 -0.20 19.43 0.29
N PRO A 168 0.34 20.56 0.79
CA PRO A 168 0.07 21.89 0.23
C PRO A 168 0.44 22.06 -1.24
N GLU A 169 1.42 21.29 -1.73
CA GLU A 169 1.89 21.37 -3.12
C GLU A 169 1.01 20.59 -4.12
N ALA A 170 0.01 19.86 -3.63
CA ALA A 170 -0.86 19.02 -4.45
C ALA A 170 -1.66 19.84 -5.46
N SER A 171 -1.69 19.38 -6.71
CA SER A 171 -2.55 19.93 -7.77
C SER A 171 -3.40 18.84 -8.42
N LEU A 172 -4.65 19.18 -8.74
CA LEU A 172 -5.55 18.30 -9.47
C LEU A 172 -6.57 19.16 -10.20
N GLN A 173 -6.81 18.87 -11.48
CA GLN A 173 -7.85 19.51 -12.25
C GLN A 173 -9.22 18.99 -11.78
N ARG A 174 -10.11 19.92 -11.40
CA ARG A 174 -11.38 19.59 -10.70
C ARG A 174 -12.63 19.61 -11.57
N THR A 175 -12.56 20.00 -12.84
CA THR A 175 -13.77 20.09 -13.68
C THR A 175 -14.43 18.73 -13.87
N CYS A 176 -13.62 17.70 -14.09
CA CYS A 176 -14.10 16.33 -14.10
C CYS A 176 -13.02 15.41 -13.53
N TYR A 177 -13.41 14.43 -12.71
CA TYR A 177 -12.47 13.49 -12.13
C TYR A 177 -13.09 12.10 -11.97
N LYS A 178 -12.23 11.08 -11.93
CA LYS A 178 -12.59 9.70 -11.57
C LYS A 178 -11.61 9.22 -10.51
N GLU A 179 -12.10 8.49 -9.52
CA GLU A 179 -11.29 7.94 -8.44
C GLU A 179 -11.57 6.46 -8.21
N GLY A 180 -10.66 5.79 -7.48
CA GLY A 180 -10.81 4.42 -7.03
C GLY A 180 -9.71 3.51 -7.55
N PHE A 181 -10.09 2.32 -8.01
CA PHE A 181 -9.18 1.27 -8.48
C PHE A 181 -9.27 1.09 -9.99
N ASN A 182 -8.14 0.84 -10.65
CA ASN A 182 -8.04 0.72 -12.12
C ASN A 182 -8.70 1.89 -12.85
N VAL A 183 -8.37 3.12 -12.47
CA VAL A 183 -8.95 4.35 -13.02
C VAL A 183 -8.41 4.59 -14.43
N GLN A 184 -9.32 4.76 -15.40
CA GLN A 184 -9.05 5.01 -16.83
C GLN A 184 -8.19 3.90 -17.51
N PRO A 185 -8.65 2.63 -17.53
CA PRO A 185 -7.85 1.51 -18.03
C PRO A 185 -7.49 1.61 -19.52
N ASP A 186 -8.38 2.18 -20.33
CA ASP A 186 -8.21 2.29 -21.79
C ASP A 186 -7.62 3.64 -22.23
N SER A 187 -7.12 4.45 -21.28
CA SER A 187 -6.62 5.78 -21.59
C SER A 187 -5.10 5.80 -21.80
N SER A 188 -4.66 6.61 -22.78
CA SER A 188 -3.25 7.00 -22.94
C SER A 188 -2.88 8.25 -22.12
N THR A 189 -3.87 8.85 -21.44
CA THR A 189 -3.68 9.99 -20.54
C THR A 189 -3.55 9.52 -19.08
N SER A 190 -3.82 10.38 -18.10
CA SER A 190 -3.65 10.03 -16.70
C SER A 190 -4.52 8.83 -16.32
N LYS A 191 -3.85 7.81 -15.77
CA LYS A 191 -4.43 6.57 -15.25
C LYS A 191 -3.76 6.17 -13.93
N ALA A 192 -4.47 5.41 -13.10
CA ALA A 192 -3.98 4.99 -11.78
C ALA A 192 -4.56 3.62 -11.37
N ARG A 193 -3.73 2.72 -10.83
CA ARG A 193 -4.22 1.46 -10.23
C ARG A 193 -4.97 1.70 -8.94
N ILE A 194 -4.52 2.65 -8.14
CA ILE A 194 -5.22 3.18 -6.97
C ILE A 194 -5.01 4.69 -6.98
N GLY A 195 -6.05 5.49 -7.22
CA GLY A 195 -5.85 6.93 -7.32
C GLY A 195 -7.07 7.72 -7.76
N ILE A 196 -6.81 8.98 -8.07
CA ILE A 196 -7.72 9.91 -8.73
C ILE A 196 -7.06 10.48 -9.98
N VAL A 197 -7.85 10.65 -11.03
CA VAL A 197 -7.47 11.35 -12.26
C VAL A 197 -8.43 12.51 -12.48
N GLY A 198 -7.92 13.63 -12.95
CA GLY A 198 -8.69 14.86 -13.16
C GLY A 198 -8.36 15.50 -14.51
N GLY A 199 -9.37 16.15 -15.09
CA GLY A 199 -9.28 16.84 -16.37
C GLY A 199 -10.19 18.07 -16.42
N GLN A 200 -9.98 18.91 -17.42
CA GLN A 200 -10.83 20.08 -17.69
C GLN A 200 -12.18 19.74 -18.33
N GLN A 201 -12.31 18.52 -18.86
CA GLN A 201 -13.52 18.03 -19.50
C GLN A 201 -13.67 16.55 -19.16
N CYS A 202 -14.87 15.99 -19.31
CA CYS A 202 -15.14 14.61 -18.92
C CYS A 202 -14.71 13.53 -19.93
N TYR A 203 -14.12 13.91 -21.06
CA TYR A 203 -13.58 12.94 -22.01
C TYR A 203 -12.21 12.41 -21.55
N SER A 204 -11.94 11.12 -21.81
CA SER A 204 -10.73 10.43 -21.34
C SER A 204 -9.43 11.12 -21.78
N TRP A 205 -9.37 11.64 -23.01
CA TRP A 205 -8.19 12.32 -23.54
C TRP A 205 -7.91 13.70 -22.90
N TYR A 206 -8.82 14.25 -22.08
CA TYR A 206 -8.60 15.50 -21.34
C TYR A 206 -8.22 15.30 -19.87
N MET A 207 -8.06 14.06 -19.41
CA MET A 207 -7.61 13.73 -18.06
C MET A 207 -6.08 13.87 -17.96
N THR A 208 -5.59 15.05 -17.61
CA THR A 208 -4.15 15.37 -17.62
C THR A 208 -3.60 15.76 -16.24
N SER A 209 -4.30 15.35 -15.19
CA SER A 209 -3.80 15.38 -13.81
C SER A 209 -4.17 14.11 -13.06
N ARG A 210 -3.37 13.75 -12.05
CA ARG A 210 -3.60 12.58 -11.20
C ARG A 210 -2.88 12.68 -9.87
N VAL A 211 -3.41 11.96 -8.88
CA VAL A 211 -2.69 11.57 -7.66
C VAL A 211 -2.92 10.08 -7.46
N GLY A 212 -1.87 9.27 -7.31
CA GLY A 212 -2.09 7.85 -7.08
C GLY A 212 -0.85 6.97 -7.06
N PHE A 213 -1.13 5.68 -6.99
CA PHE A 213 -0.21 4.56 -6.97
C PHE A 213 -0.43 3.73 -8.23
N GLY A 214 0.66 3.21 -8.80
CA GLY A 214 0.58 2.50 -10.07
C GLY A 214 0.05 3.37 -11.19
N THR A 215 0.65 4.54 -11.35
CA THR A 215 0.20 5.53 -12.33
C THR A 215 0.93 5.41 -13.66
N GLY A 216 0.38 6.07 -14.68
CA GLY A 216 0.97 6.14 -16.02
C GLY A 216 0.24 7.14 -16.92
N GLY A 217 0.68 7.20 -18.17
CA GLY A 217 0.17 8.07 -19.22
C GLY A 217 0.49 9.55 -19.03
N ARG A 218 -0.02 10.40 -19.92
CA ARG A 218 0.22 11.86 -19.90
C ARG A 218 -0.25 12.50 -18.58
N PRO A 219 0.46 13.52 -18.05
CA PRO A 219 1.55 14.27 -18.69
C PRO A 219 2.94 13.63 -18.62
N ASP A 220 3.27 12.88 -17.56
CA ASP A 220 4.55 12.16 -17.44
C ASP A 220 4.31 10.66 -17.27
N ASP A 221 4.53 9.86 -18.31
CA ASP A 221 4.37 8.39 -18.27
C ASP A 221 5.46 7.69 -17.43
N SER A 222 6.54 8.38 -17.08
CA SER A 222 7.61 7.80 -16.24
C SER A 222 7.29 7.80 -14.75
N SER A 223 6.21 8.48 -14.34
CA SER A 223 5.80 8.64 -12.95
C SER A 223 4.80 7.56 -12.54
N SER A 224 5.24 6.63 -11.69
CA SER A 224 4.43 5.47 -11.22
C SER A 224 3.73 5.70 -9.88
N CYS A 225 4.10 6.75 -9.14
CA CYS A 225 3.50 7.11 -7.86
C CYS A 225 3.74 8.59 -7.54
N GLY A 226 2.71 9.29 -7.08
CA GLY A 226 2.78 10.70 -6.71
C GLY A 226 1.70 11.54 -7.36
N ASN A 227 2.04 12.79 -7.72
CA ASN A 227 1.12 13.77 -8.31
C ASN A 227 1.66 14.37 -9.60
N GLU A 228 0.87 14.23 -10.66
CA GLU A 228 1.09 14.87 -11.94
C GLU A 228 -0.05 15.84 -12.25
N ASP A 229 0.25 17.03 -12.73
CA ASP A 229 -0.74 17.96 -13.27
C ASP A 229 -0.12 18.84 -14.35
N GLN A 230 -0.52 18.61 -15.60
CA GLN A 230 -0.01 19.35 -16.76
C GLN A 230 -0.24 20.86 -16.64
N ARG A 231 -1.39 21.27 -16.11
CA ARG A 231 -1.78 22.69 -16.03
C ARG A 231 -1.34 23.34 -14.74
N GLY A 232 -1.33 22.59 -13.65
CA GLY A 232 -0.76 23.02 -12.37
C GLY A 232 0.78 23.10 -12.37
N GLY A 233 1.44 22.56 -13.40
CA GLY A 233 2.90 22.50 -13.49
C GLY A 233 3.52 21.66 -12.37
N LYS A 234 2.81 20.63 -11.89
CA LYS A 234 3.25 19.79 -10.78
C LYS A 234 3.67 18.41 -11.29
N HIS A 235 4.91 18.07 -10.97
CA HIS A 235 5.55 16.79 -11.27
C HIS A 235 6.22 16.28 -9.99
N LEU A 236 5.42 15.70 -9.10
CA LEU A 236 5.83 15.31 -7.75
C LEU A 236 5.83 13.79 -7.64
N LYS A 237 6.99 13.18 -7.91
CA LYS A 237 7.20 11.75 -7.71
C LYS A 237 7.32 11.44 -6.21
N ALA A 238 6.65 10.39 -5.76
CA ALA A 238 6.60 10.01 -4.35
C ALA A 238 7.03 8.56 -4.14
N MET A 239 7.60 8.28 -2.96
CA MET A 239 7.64 6.92 -2.45
C MET A 239 6.26 6.60 -1.85
N GLY A 240 5.56 5.64 -2.44
CA GLY A 240 4.25 5.16 -2.02
C GLY A 240 4.35 3.95 -1.09
N TYR A 241 3.47 3.89 -0.10
CA TYR A 241 3.32 2.76 0.82
C TYR A 241 1.88 2.33 0.87
N ILE A 242 1.64 1.03 0.81
CA ILE A 242 0.30 0.44 0.86
C ILE A 242 0.28 -0.58 1.99
N PHE A 243 -0.61 -0.35 2.95
CA PHE A 243 -0.86 -1.23 4.08
C PHE A 243 -2.34 -1.62 4.15
N VAL A 244 -2.63 -2.75 4.79
CA VAL A 244 -4.00 -3.25 4.97
C VAL A 244 -4.27 -3.69 6.41
N GLN A 245 -5.55 -3.66 6.79
CA GLN A 245 -6.10 -4.05 8.10
C GLN A 245 -7.47 -4.72 7.97
#